data_AF-A0A210QNC6-F1
#
_entry.id   AF-A0A210QNC6-F1
#
_cell.length_a   1.000
_cell.length_b   1.000
_cell.length_c   1.000
_cell.angle_alpha   90.00
_cell.angle_beta   90.00
_cell.angle_gamma   90.00
#
_symmetry.space_group_name_H-M   'P 1'
#
loop_
_entity.id
_entity.type
_entity.pdbx_description
1 polymer ?
#
loop_
_entity_poly.entity_id
_entity_poly.type
_entity_poly.pdbx_seq_one_letter_code
_entity_poly.pdbx_strand_id
1 'polypeptide(L)'
;MDASFKPVISSTRTSSNADIKSLLEAFQKKINKFDKQEIIVYWKRVLESAFRALKRPHFDVKCKLYVKFSGEIGMDHGGPRREFFRLAIHELSEKSGLFEGADDQKVFRHNLEALQDGCYRLSGKLVGMSLAQDGPAMGFLNRDVFRMMTGLEPDLQEFDLQLIPETDIRNILQQHGDWMLDQGVNNCWHLKIADIPKSIHALVKQTIFYRTASEIQQFARGMDDVCGLTTEMKRDPYKWEDLFCKVGEALTKEKFLEECEDKWSVEGSNRRGREEVQNMRLNCSFRTLRCCSCEVWRPSDFHKRS
;
A
#
# COMPACT_ATOMS: atom_id res chain seq x y z
N MET A 1 -24.27 -28.33 -2.11
CA MET A 1 -23.16 -28.14 -3.06
C MET A 1 -23.77 -27.47 -4.27
N ASP A 2 -23.73 -26.15 -4.32
CA ASP A 2 -24.11 -25.35 -5.50
C ASP A 2 -23.41 -24.00 -5.33
N ALA A 3 -22.18 -23.91 -5.84
CA ALA A 3 -21.45 -22.66 -5.99
C ALA A 3 -21.51 -22.29 -7.47
N SER A 4 -22.63 -21.69 -7.89
CA SER A 4 -22.75 -21.12 -9.23
C SER A 4 -21.88 -19.87 -9.31
N PHE A 5 -20.70 -19.99 -9.91
CA PHE A 5 -19.90 -18.87 -10.38
C PHE A 5 -20.68 -18.22 -11.54
N LYS A 6 -21.35 -17.09 -11.28
CA LYS A 6 -21.98 -16.30 -12.34
C LYS A 6 -20.93 -15.37 -12.95
N PRO A 7 -20.85 -15.27 -14.29
CA PRO A 7 -19.88 -14.44 -14.98
C PRO A 7 -20.13 -12.94 -14.72
N VAL A 8 -19.01 -12.22 -14.69
CA VAL A 8 -18.85 -10.80 -14.39
C VAL A 8 -19.77 -9.96 -15.28
N ILE A 9 -20.68 -9.22 -14.64
CA ILE A 9 -21.45 -8.15 -15.27
C ILE A 9 -20.46 -7.06 -15.69
N SER A 10 -20.52 -6.69 -16.96
CA SER A 10 -19.83 -5.54 -17.55
C SER A 10 -19.97 -4.31 -16.65
N SER A 11 -18.88 -3.87 -16.05
CA SER A 11 -18.86 -2.65 -15.24
C SER A 11 -19.09 -1.45 -16.15
N THR A 12 -20.33 -0.94 -16.16
CA THR A 12 -20.64 0.41 -16.60
C THR A 12 -19.74 1.38 -15.84
N ARG A 13 -18.97 2.19 -16.59
CA ARG A 13 -18.20 3.32 -16.06
C ARG A 13 -19.15 4.28 -15.36
N THR A 14 -19.34 4.06 -14.07
CA THR A 14 -19.97 5.04 -13.19
C THR A 14 -18.82 5.93 -12.72
N SER A 15 -18.32 6.77 -13.64
CA SER A 15 -17.24 7.70 -13.36
C SER A 15 -17.77 8.75 -12.39
N SER A 16 -17.69 8.46 -11.10
CA SER A 16 -17.73 9.50 -10.08
C SER A 16 -16.57 10.45 -10.39
N ASN A 17 -16.82 11.74 -10.63
CA ASN A 17 -15.77 12.71 -10.92
C ASN A 17 -14.99 13.13 -9.64
N ALA A 18 -15.13 12.34 -8.56
CA ALA A 18 -14.53 12.60 -7.26
C ALA A 18 -13.04 12.25 -7.29
N ASP A 19 -12.20 13.23 -6.97
CA ASP A 19 -10.76 13.05 -6.79
C ASP A 19 -10.45 12.14 -5.58
N ILE A 20 -9.29 11.46 -5.58
CA ILE A 20 -8.87 10.54 -4.51
C ILE A 20 -8.85 11.22 -3.15
N LYS A 21 -8.47 12.51 -3.09
CA LYS A 21 -8.49 13.28 -1.85
C LYS A 21 -9.89 13.36 -1.25
N SER A 22 -10.90 13.60 -2.08
CA SER A 22 -12.30 13.67 -1.62
C SER A 22 -12.84 12.31 -1.16
N LEU A 23 -12.43 11.23 -1.83
CA LEU A 23 -12.77 9.86 -1.42
C LEU A 23 -12.13 9.51 -0.06
N LEU A 24 -10.86 9.88 0.13
CA LEU A 24 -10.16 9.67 1.39
C LEU A 24 -10.78 10.49 2.52
N GLU A 25 -11.10 11.77 2.30
CA GLU A 25 -11.80 12.61 3.28
C GLU A 25 -13.17 12.03 3.66
N ALA A 26 -13.92 11.51 2.68
CA ALA A 26 -15.19 10.84 2.92
C ALA A 26 -15.02 9.56 3.74
N PHE A 27 -13.97 8.78 3.45
CA PHE A 27 -13.63 7.58 4.22
C PHE A 27 -13.25 7.90 5.67
N GLN A 28 -12.39 8.90 5.88
CA GLN A 28 -11.95 9.35 7.22
C GLN A 28 -13.10 9.89 8.08
N LYS A 29 -14.14 10.46 7.47
CA LYS A 29 -15.36 10.90 8.18
C LYS A 29 -16.16 9.75 8.80
N LYS A 30 -15.95 8.50 8.35
CA LYS A 30 -16.63 7.31 8.90
C LYS A 30 -16.09 6.88 10.28
N ILE A 31 -14.95 7.42 10.72
CA ILE A 31 -14.38 7.11 12.04
C ILE A 31 -15.14 7.84 13.15
N ASN A 32 -15.46 7.11 14.21
CA ASN A 32 -16.00 7.65 15.44
C ASN A 32 -14.93 8.46 16.17
N LYS A 33 -15.16 9.78 16.28
CA LYS A 33 -14.24 10.73 16.92
C LYS A 33 -14.49 10.92 18.42
N PHE A 34 -15.60 10.39 18.94
CA PHE A 34 -16.01 10.56 20.34
C PHE A 34 -15.37 9.51 21.22
N ASP A 35 -15.44 8.25 20.81
CA ASP A 35 -14.84 7.13 21.53
C ASP A 35 -13.34 7.01 21.23
N LYS A 36 -12.59 6.57 22.24
CA LYS A 36 -11.13 6.48 22.19
C LYS A 36 -10.67 5.05 22.46
N GLN A 37 -9.73 4.59 21.64
CA GLN A 37 -8.99 3.36 21.89
C GLN A 37 -7.55 3.72 22.24
N GLU A 38 -7.09 3.36 23.44
CA GLU A 38 -5.73 3.64 23.88
C GLU A 38 -4.81 2.42 23.74
N ILE A 39 -3.63 2.64 23.17
CA ILE A 39 -2.57 1.64 23.08
C ILE A 39 -1.26 2.17 23.65
N ILE A 40 -0.53 1.27 24.31
CA ILE A 40 0.85 1.52 24.75
C ILE A 40 1.76 0.79 23.77
N VAL A 41 2.73 1.52 23.22
CA VAL A 41 3.61 1.05 22.15
C VAL A 41 5.06 1.06 22.62
N TYR A 42 5.77 -0.03 22.35
CA TYR A 42 7.21 -0.11 22.55
C TYR A 42 7.94 0.22 21.25
N TRP A 43 8.90 1.15 21.31
CA TRP A 43 9.66 1.64 20.16
C TRP A 43 10.30 0.56 19.28
N LYS A 44 10.76 -0.55 19.88
CA LYS A 44 11.43 -1.65 19.17
C LYS A 44 10.47 -2.74 18.66
N ARG A 45 9.18 -2.67 19.02
CA ARG A 45 8.17 -3.72 18.78
C ARG A 45 6.83 -3.07 18.43
N VAL A 46 6.85 -2.15 17.45
CA VAL A 46 5.68 -1.32 17.14
C VAL A 46 4.57 -2.18 16.55
N LEU A 47 4.88 -2.97 15.53
CA LEU A 47 3.91 -3.85 14.86
C LEU A 47 3.32 -4.88 15.82
N GLU A 48 4.15 -5.48 16.67
CA GLU A 48 3.69 -6.45 17.65
C GLU A 48 2.78 -5.79 18.72
N SER A 49 3.11 -4.58 19.17
CA SER A 49 2.26 -3.81 20.08
C SER A 49 0.90 -3.52 19.43
N ALA A 50 0.89 -3.20 18.12
CA ALA A 50 -0.32 -3.01 17.34
C ALA A 50 -1.16 -4.30 17.28
N PHE A 51 -0.55 -5.43 16.92
CA PHE A 51 -1.26 -6.71 16.84
C PHE A 51 -1.81 -7.16 18.20
N ARG A 52 -1.04 -6.98 19.28
CA ARG A 52 -1.52 -7.25 20.64
C ARG A 52 -2.75 -6.40 20.98
N ALA A 53 -2.78 -5.13 20.60
CA ALA A 53 -3.93 -4.26 20.82
C ALA A 53 -5.14 -4.68 19.97
N LEU A 54 -4.94 -4.94 18.69
CA LEU A 54 -5.98 -5.35 17.74
C LEU A 54 -6.61 -6.71 18.07
N LYS A 55 -5.90 -7.57 18.81
CA LYS A 55 -6.41 -8.86 19.32
C LYS A 55 -7.31 -8.71 20.56
N ARG A 56 -7.38 -7.53 21.20
CA ARG A 56 -8.23 -7.34 22.40
C ARG A 56 -9.71 -7.41 21.99
N PRO A 57 -10.58 -8.14 22.73
CA PRO A 57 -11.99 -8.35 22.33
C PRO A 57 -12.81 -7.05 22.17
N HIS A 58 -12.49 -6.01 22.94
CA HIS A 58 -13.21 -4.74 22.97
C HIS A 58 -12.51 -3.64 22.16
N PHE A 59 -11.51 -4.00 21.35
CA PHE A 59 -10.81 -3.03 20.52
C PHE A 59 -11.64 -2.70 19.29
N ASP A 60 -12.16 -1.48 19.23
CA ASP A 60 -12.91 -0.99 18.09
C ASP A 60 -12.02 -0.21 17.12
N VAL A 61 -11.76 -0.81 15.95
CA VAL A 61 -10.95 -0.23 14.87
C VAL A 61 -11.60 1.00 14.22
N LYS A 62 -12.89 1.25 14.49
CA LYS A 62 -13.66 2.39 13.96
C LYS A 62 -13.59 3.61 14.87
N CYS A 63 -12.93 3.51 16.02
CA CYS A 63 -12.77 4.59 16.98
C CYS A 63 -11.42 5.29 16.85
N LYS A 64 -11.35 6.53 17.36
CA LYS A 64 -10.12 7.31 17.35
C LYS A 64 -9.03 6.63 18.20
N LEU A 65 -7.88 6.37 17.60
CA LEU A 65 -6.73 5.78 18.26
C LEU A 65 -5.96 6.83 19.06
N TYR A 66 -5.63 6.51 20.30
CA TYR A 66 -4.70 7.25 21.14
C TYR A 66 -3.47 6.40 21.42
N VAL A 67 -2.29 6.95 21.19
CA VAL A 67 -1.03 6.23 21.27
C VAL A 67 -0.16 6.84 22.35
N LYS A 68 0.32 6.00 23.26
CA LYS A 68 1.38 6.35 24.22
C LYS A 68 2.61 5.49 23.94
N PHE A 69 3.74 6.12 23.63
CA PHE A 69 5.01 5.41 23.58
C PHE A 69 5.51 5.18 25.01
N SER A 70 5.92 3.94 25.29
CA SER A 70 6.39 3.56 26.62
C SER A 70 7.60 4.38 27.02
N GLY A 71 7.53 5.03 28.20
CA GLY A 71 8.62 5.86 28.74
C GLY A 71 8.53 7.34 28.36
N GLU A 72 7.51 7.77 27.60
CA GLU A 72 7.32 9.17 27.24
C GLU A 72 6.10 9.79 27.92
N ILE A 73 6.23 11.04 28.35
CA ILE A 73 5.13 11.85 28.88
C ILE A 73 4.49 12.58 27.69
N GLY A 74 3.42 12.01 27.13
CA GLY A 74 2.76 12.56 25.94
C GLY A 74 1.99 13.85 26.24
N MET A 75 2.38 14.97 25.63
CA MET A 75 1.61 16.23 25.61
C MET A 75 0.79 16.44 24.33
N ASP A 76 1.12 15.77 23.22
CA ASP A 76 0.44 15.93 21.94
C ASP A 76 -0.51 14.75 21.64
N HIS A 77 -1.70 15.06 21.14
CA HIS A 77 -2.75 14.10 20.81
C HIS A 77 -2.67 13.55 19.37
N GLY A 78 -1.91 14.19 18.47
CA GLY A 78 -1.85 13.82 17.05
C GLY A 78 -0.49 13.29 16.57
N GLY A 79 0.61 13.87 17.06
CA GLY A 79 1.98 13.48 16.72
C GLY A 79 2.26 11.99 16.94
N PRO A 80 2.07 11.46 18.16
CA PRO A 80 2.37 10.06 18.48
C PRO A 80 1.60 9.06 17.62
N ARG A 81 0.35 9.36 17.27
CA ARG A 81 -0.48 8.50 16.43
C ARG A 81 0.05 8.38 15.00
N ARG A 82 0.41 9.51 14.38
CA ARG A 82 0.97 9.52 13.02
C ARG A 82 2.32 8.80 12.97
N GLU A 83 3.16 9.03 13.97
CA GLU A 83 4.45 8.35 14.07
C GLU A 83 4.28 6.84 14.28
N PHE A 84 3.33 6.44 15.12
CA PHE A 84 2.97 5.03 15.28
C PHE A 84 2.57 4.39 13.95
N PHE A 85 1.65 4.98 13.19
CA PHE A 85 1.24 4.38 11.92
C PHE A 85 2.41 4.32 10.93
N ARG A 86 3.25 5.36 10.87
CA ARG A 86 4.45 5.35 10.03
C ARG A 86 5.39 4.20 10.36
N LEU A 87 5.70 4.01 11.65
CA LEU A 87 6.55 2.92 12.11
C LEU A 87 5.88 1.55 11.90
N ALA A 88 4.58 1.44 12.17
CA ALA A 88 3.84 0.19 12.05
C ALA A 88 3.72 -0.27 10.59
N ILE A 89 3.45 0.64 9.64
CA ILE A 89 3.40 0.32 8.21
C ILE A 89 4.81 -0.04 7.68
N HIS A 90 5.84 0.65 8.14
CA HIS A 90 7.22 0.31 7.78
C HIS A 90 7.63 -1.08 8.32
N GLU A 91 7.35 -1.38 9.59
CA GLU A 91 7.60 -2.72 10.14
C GLU A 91 6.72 -3.79 9.49
N LEU A 92 5.50 -3.43 9.07
CA LEU A 92 4.62 -4.32 8.31
C LEU A 92 5.26 -4.70 6.96
N SER A 93 5.85 -3.73 6.25
CA SER A 93 6.57 -3.94 5.00
C SER A 93 7.82 -4.82 5.18
N GLU A 94 8.65 -4.49 6.18
CA GLU A 94 10.03 -4.99 6.25
C GLU A 94 10.24 -6.16 7.22
N LYS A 95 9.45 -6.25 8.28
CA LYS A 95 9.74 -7.16 9.42
C LYS A 95 8.62 -8.16 9.70
N SER A 96 7.45 -8.01 9.10
CA SER A 96 6.28 -8.84 9.43
C SER A 96 6.39 -10.29 8.96
N GLY A 97 7.16 -10.55 7.91
CA GLY A 97 7.18 -11.86 7.24
C GLY A 97 5.87 -12.21 6.52
N LEU A 98 4.96 -11.24 6.32
CA LEU A 98 3.68 -11.42 5.64
C LEU A 98 3.74 -11.11 4.14
N PHE A 99 4.78 -10.39 3.73
CA PHE A 99 5.03 -9.96 2.36
C PHE A 99 6.42 -10.40 1.91
N GLU A 100 6.60 -10.56 0.60
CA GLU A 100 7.87 -10.91 -0.02
C GLU A 100 8.03 -10.22 -1.38
N GLY A 101 9.25 -10.21 -1.91
CA GLY A 101 9.61 -9.48 -3.13
C GLY A 101 10.38 -8.19 -2.84
N ALA A 102 10.65 -7.42 -3.88
CA ALA A 102 11.34 -6.13 -3.78
C ALA A 102 10.51 -5.11 -3.00
N ASP A 103 11.16 -4.11 -2.40
CA ASP A 103 10.55 -3.18 -1.45
C ASP A 103 9.35 -2.39 -2.00
N ASP A 104 9.27 -2.22 -3.31
CA ASP A 104 8.19 -1.51 -4.00
C ASP A 104 7.33 -2.38 -4.91
N GLN A 105 7.58 -3.69 -4.89
CA GLN A 105 6.86 -4.68 -5.69
C GLN A 105 6.51 -5.90 -4.81
N LYS A 106 6.14 -5.64 -3.55
CA LYS A 106 5.86 -6.74 -2.63
C LYS A 106 4.56 -7.46 -3.01
N VAL A 107 4.58 -8.76 -2.86
CA VAL A 107 3.42 -9.66 -2.96
C VAL A 107 3.15 -10.30 -1.61
N PHE A 108 1.98 -10.90 -1.42
CA PHE A 108 1.71 -11.66 -0.20
C PHE A 108 2.60 -12.90 -0.17
N ARG A 109 3.20 -13.17 1.00
CA ARG A 109 3.88 -14.45 1.25
C ARG A 109 2.84 -15.47 1.69
N HIS A 110 2.99 -16.72 1.27
CA HIS A 110 2.23 -17.83 1.84
C HIS A 110 2.85 -18.23 3.19
N ASN A 111 2.17 -17.93 4.30
CA ASN A 111 2.63 -18.29 5.65
C ASN A 111 1.44 -18.84 6.44
N LEU A 112 1.41 -20.17 6.60
CA LEU A 112 0.30 -20.88 7.24
C LEU A 112 0.15 -20.53 8.73
N GLU A 113 1.24 -20.34 9.46
CA GLU A 113 1.20 -19.96 10.88
C GLU A 113 0.59 -18.56 11.03
N ALA A 114 1.08 -17.60 10.24
CA ALA A 114 0.52 -16.25 10.23
C ALA A 114 -0.95 -16.21 9.76
N LEU A 115 -1.33 -17.07 8.83
CA LEU A 115 -2.71 -17.19 8.36
C LEU A 115 -3.63 -17.74 9.47
N GLN A 116 -3.20 -18.78 10.19
CA GLN A 116 -3.93 -19.36 11.32
C GLN A 116 -4.07 -18.36 12.48
N ASP A 117 -3.01 -17.60 12.76
CA ASP A 117 -2.98 -16.56 13.79
C ASP A 117 -3.77 -15.29 13.43
N GLY A 118 -4.31 -15.23 12.21
CA GLY A 118 -5.08 -14.09 11.72
C GLY A 118 -4.24 -12.85 11.42
N CYS A 119 -2.93 -12.98 11.25
CA CYS A 119 -1.99 -11.87 11.08
C CYS A 119 -2.29 -11.03 9.83
N TYR A 120 -2.78 -11.64 8.74
CA TYR A 120 -3.18 -10.88 7.55
C TYR A 120 -4.41 -10.01 7.84
N ARG A 121 -5.39 -10.50 8.62
CA ARG A 121 -6.55 -9.69 9.03
C ARG A 121 -6.13 -8.53 9.91
N LEU A 122 -5.22 -8.75 10.85
CA LEU A 122 -4.69 -7.70 11.72
C LEU A 122 -3.95 -6.64 10.90
N SER A 123 -3.19 -7.07 9.89
CA SER A 123 -2.50 -6.17 8.95
C SER A 123 -3.49 -5.34 8.14
N GLY A 124 -4.57 -5.95 7.64
CA GLY A 124 -5.64 -5.24 6.95
C GLY A 124 -6.31 -4.19 7.83
N LYS A 125 -6.59 -4.54 9.09
CA LYS A 125 -7.12 -3.59 10.09
C LYS A 125 -6.16 -2.43 10.32
N LEU A 126 -4.86 -2.72 10.49
CA LEU A 126 -3.83 -1.71 10.71
C LEU A 126 -3.75 -0.72 9.53
N VAL A 127 -3.75 -1.23 8.30
CA VAL A 127 -3.72 -0.41 7.08
C VAL A 127 -4.97 0.44 6.96
N GLY A 128 -6.15 -0.14 7.20
CA GLY A 128 -7.41 0.59 7.21
C GLY A 128 -7.43 1.70 8.26
N MET A 129 -6.97 1.41 9.48
CA MET A 129 -6.87 2.40 10.57
C MET A 129 -5.89 3.52 10.23
N SER A 130 -4.76 3.20 9.58
CA SER A 130 -3.78 4.19 9.14
C SER A 130 -4.44 5.20 8.20
N LEU A 131 -5.05 4.73 7.11
CA LEU A 131 -5.71 5.60 6.13
C LEU A 131 -6.87 6.40 6.75
N ALA A 132 -7.66 5.78 7.62
CA ALA A 132 -8.81 6.41 8.24
C ALA A 132 -8.44 7.50 9.27
N GLN A 133 -7.18 7.52 9.75
CA GLN A 133 -6.73 8.40 10.84
C GLN A 133 -5.46 9.20 10.52
N ASP A 134 -5.29 9.58 9.25
CA ASP A 134 -4.20 10.43 8.73
C ASP A 134 -2.80 9.81 8.86
N GLY A 135 -2.71 8.48 8.91
CA GLY A 135 -1.48 7.73 8.77
C GLY A 135 -1.10 7.50 7.31
N PRO A 136 0.12 7.00 7.03
CA PRO A 136 0.54 6.71 5.67
C PRO A 136 -0.22 5.52 5.07
N ALA A 137 -0.32 5.56 3.75
CA ALA A 137 -0.82 4.44 2.97
C ALA A 137 0.24 3.33 2.87
N MET A 138 -0.11 2.18 2.29
CA MET A 138 0.79 1.03 2.19
C MET A 138 1.96 1.32 1.22
N GLY A 139 1.66 1.76 -0.01
CA GLY A 139 2.65 2.25 -0.98
C GLY A 139 3.77 1.28 -1.37
N PHE A 140 3.64 -0.04 -1.17
CA PHE A 140 4.67 -1.03 -1.49
C PHE A 140 4.14 -2.27 -2.23
N LEU A 141 2.83 -2.38 -2.44
CA LEU A 141 2.22 -3.56 -3.05
C LEU A 141 2.48 -3.56 -4.56
N ASN A 142 2.77 -4.73 -5.13
CA ASN A 142 2.80 -4.91 -6.57
C ASN A 142 1.44 -4.57 -7.19
N ARG A 143 1.49 -3.83 -8.31
CA ARG A 143 0.31 -3.28 -8.98
C ARG A 143 -0.67 -4.35 -9.46
N ASP A 144 -0.17 -5.47 -9.95
CA ASP A 144 -1.01 -6.55 -10.47
C ASP A 144 -1.71 -7.29 -9.33
N VAL A 145 -1.06 -7.46 -8.18
CA VAL A 145 -1.71 -7.98 -6.97
C VAL A 145 -2.84 -7.05 -6.52
N PHE A 146 -2.62 -5.73 -6.52
CA PHE A 146 -3.65 -4.75 -6.20
C PHE A 146 -4.85 -4.81 -7.15
N ARG A 147 -4.59 -4.90 -8.45
CA ARG A 147 -5.62 -5.02 -9.48
C ARG A 147 -6.44 -6.30 -9.28
N MET A 148 -5.76 -7.44 -9.10
CA MET A 148 -6.44 -8.72 -8.87
C MET A 148 -7.27 -8.72 -7.58
N MET A 149 -6.77 -8.14 -6.47
CA MET A 149 -7.54 -8.10 -5.21
C MET A 149 -8.77 -7.18 -5.28
N THR A 150 -8.75 -6.18 -6.18
CA THR A 150 -9.88 -5.29 -6.46
C THR A 150 -10.80 -5.81 -7.57
N GLY A 151 -10.48 -6.95 -8.19
CA GLY A 151 -11.28 -7.58 -9.24
C GLY A 151 -10.98 -7.06 -10.65
N LEU A 152 -9.92 -6.27 -10.82
CA LEU A 152 -9.40 -5.91 -12.12
C LEU A 152 -8.52 -7.03 -12.68
N GLU A 153 -8.53 -7.14 -14.00
CA GLU A 153 -7.63 -8.03 -14.72
C GLU A 153 -6.28 -7.34 -14.91
N PRO A 154 -5.14 -7.95 -14.49
CA PRO A 154 -3.83 -7.36 -14.67
C PRO A 154 -3.41 -7.42 -16.15
N ASP A 155 -2.73 -6.37 -16.60
CA ASP A 155 -2.18 -6.30 -17.96
C ASP A 155 -0.74 -6.84 -17.94
N LEU A 156 -0.60 -8.15 -18.17
CA LEU A 156 0.69 -8.84 -18.11
C LEU A 156 1.43 -8.87 -19.47
N GLN A 157 1.15 -7.93 -20.37
CA GLN A 157 1.58 -7.96 -21.78
C GLN A 157 3.11 -7.89 -22.04
N GLU A 158 3.95 -7.84 -21.01
CA GLU A 158 5.41 -7.77 -21.19
C GLU A 158 6.06 -9.15 -21.04
N PHE A 159 5.99 -9.96 -22.10
CA PHE A 159 7.00 -11.01 -22.32
C PHE A 159 7.23 -11.19 -23.83
N ASP A 160 8.40 -10.76 -24.31
CA ASP A 160 8.75 -10.89 -25.73
C ASP A 160 9.18 -12.33 -26.05
N LEU A 161 8.22 -13.11 -26.57
CA LEU A 161 8.47 -14.47 -27.04
C LEU A 161 9.38 -14.55 -28.28
N GLN A 162 9.54 -13.47 -29.04
CA GLN A 162 10.29 -13.51 -30.30
C GLN A 162 11.80 -13.77 -30.07
N LEU A 163 12.24 -13.67 -28.82
CA LEU A 163 13.60 -13.92 -28.37
C LEU A 163 13.88 -15.39 -28.01
N ILE A 164 12.88 -16.28 -27.99
CA ILE A 164 13.05 -17.69 -27.60
C ILE A 164 12.87 -18.62 -28.81
N PRO A 165 13.94 -19.25 -29.32
CA PRO A 165 13.86 -20.27 -30.36
C PRO A 165 12.97 -21.47 -29.97
N GLU A 166 12.26 -22.04 -30.95
CA GLU A 166 11.34 -23.19 -30.79
C GLU A 166 12.02 -24.46 -30.20
N THR A 167 13.33 -24.60 -30.40
CA THR A 167 14.14 -25.69 -29.81
C THR A 167 14.36 -25.53 -28.32
N ASP A 168 14.39 -24.30 -27.80
CA ASP A 168 14.65 -24.03 -26.37
C ASP A 168 13.39 -24.22 -25.53
N ILE A 169 12.21 -23.98 -26.11
CA ILE A 169 10.91 -24.20 -25.46
C ILE A 169 10.74 -25.67 -25.05
N ARG A 170 11.10 -26.64 -25.92
CA ARG A 170 10.99 -28.07 -25.58
C ARG A 170 11.96 -28.47 -24.47
N ASN A 171 13.16 -27.90 -24.47
CA ASN A 171 14.15 -28.16 -23.42
C ASN A 171 13.72 -27.54 -22.09
N ILE A 172 13.16 -26.32 -22.10
CA ILE A 172 12.59 -25.66 -20.91
C ILE A 172 11.39 -26.44 -20.39
N LEU A 173 10.48 -26.89 -21.26
CA LEU A 173 9.33 -27.73 -20.86
C LEU A 173 9.79 -29.10 -20.33
N GLN A 174 10.88 -29.67 -20.84
CA GLN A 174 11.45 -30.90 -20.29
C GLN A 174 12.16 -30.71 -18.95
N GLN A 175 12.85 -29.59 -18.76
CA GLN A 175 13.57 -29.29 -17.52
C GLN A 175 12.64 -28.76 -16.41
N HIS A 176 11.51 -28.15 -16.77
CA HIS A 176 10.60 -27.47 -15.84
C HIS A 176 9.15 -27.97 -15.89
N GLY A 177 8.85 -29.00 -16.69
CA GLY A 177 7.50 -29.53 -16.85
C GLY A 177 6.89 -30.04 -15.55
N ASP A 178 7.69 -30.71 -14.71
CA ASP A 178 7.28 -31.16 -13.38
C ASP A 178 6.94 -29.99 -12.46
N TRP A 179 7.77 -28.93 -12.45
CA TRP A 179 7.47 -27.70 -11.70
C TRP A 179 6.18 -27.02 -12.20
N MET A 180 5.96 -26.97 -13.52
CA MET A 180 4.73 -26.42 -14.09
C MET A 180 3.49 -27.25 -13.71
N LEU A 181 3.60 -28.58 -13.66
CA LEU A 181 2.55 -29.47 -13.16
C LEU A 181 2.25 -29.20 -11.69
N ASP A 182 3.29 -29.04 -10.85
CA ASP A 182 3.14 -28.69 -9.43
C ASP A 182 2.46 -27.32 -9.23
N GLN A 183 2.60 -26.40 -10.19
CA GLN A 183 1.88 -25.12 -10.21
C GLN A 183 0.45 -25.22 -10.79
N GLY A 184 0.00 -26.41 -11.22
CA GLY A 184 -1.35 -26.67 -11.74
C GLY A 184 -1.50 -26.55 -13.27
N VAL A 185 -0.40 -26.52 -14.03
CA VAL A 185 -0.43 -26.49 -15.50
C VAL A 185 -0.47 -27.91 -16.07
N ASN A 186 -1.66 -28.50 -16.10
CA ASN A 186 -1.87 -29.94 -16.40
C ASN A 186 -1.45 -30.40 -17.81
N ASN A 187 -1.30 -29.49 -18.79
CA ASN A 187 -0.98 -29.82 -20.18
C ASN A 187 0.36 -29.21 -20.65
N CYS A 188 1.31 -28.98 -19.72
CA CYS A 188 2.60 -28.37 -20.04
C CYS A 188 3.39 -29.13 -21.13
N TRP A 189 3.25 -30.46 -21.21
CA TRP A 189 3.92 -31.31 -22.21
C TRP A 189 3.33 -31.24 -23.63
N HIS A 190 2.12 -30.70 -23.77
CA HIS A 190 1.43 -30.52 -25.05
C HIS A 190 1.24 -29.05 -25.42
N LEU A 191 1.96 -28.15 -24.75
CA LEU A 191 1.82 -26.72 -24.93
C LEU A 191 2.30 -26.29 -26.33
N LYS A 192 1.45 -25.57 -27.06
CA LYS A 192 1.84 -24.94 -28.33
C LYS A 192 2.56 -23.62 -28.04
N ILE A 193 3.48 -23.22 -28.92
CA ILE A 193 4.24 -21.97 -28.79
C ILE A 193 3.31 -20.75 -28.64
N ALA A 194 2.24 -20.72 -29.44
CA ALA A 194 1.23 -19.66 -29.39
C ALA A 194 0.51 -19.55 -28.02
N ASP A 195 0.55 -20.59 -27.18
CA ASP A 195 -0.11 -20.63 -25.87
C ASP A 195 0.87 -20.47 -24.69
N ILE A 196 2.17 -20.33 -24.96
CA ILE A 196 3.19 -20.03 -23.95
C ILE A 196 2.89 -18.74 -23.18
N PRO A 197 2.53 -17.60 -23.80
CA PRO A 197 2.28 -16.36 -23.07
C PRO A 197 1.15 -16.50 -22.08
N LYS A 198 0.07 -17.17 -22.52
CA LYS A 198 -1.09 -17.44 -21.67
C LYS A 198 -0.71 -18.28 -20.45
N SER A 199 0.18 -19.26 -20.66
CA SER A 199 0.66 -20.14 -19.59
C SER A 199 1.58 -19.39 -18.62
N ILE A 200 2.47 -18.53 -19.12
CA ILE A 200 3.30 -17.64 -18.31
C ILE A 200 2.40 -16.69 -17.50
N HIS A 201 1.40 -16.05 -18.12
CA HIS A 201 0.45 -15.18 -17.41
C HIS A 201 -0.30 -15.94 -16.31
N ALA A 202 -0.73 -17.17 -16.59
CA ALA A 202 -1.39 -18.02 -15.59
C ALA A 202 -0.45 -18.36 -14.43
N LEU A 203 0.83 -18.67 -14.70
CA LEU A 203 1.85 -18.96 -13.68
C LEU A 203 2.20 -17.73 -12.85
N VAL A 204 2.28 -16.55 -13.46
CA VAL A 204 2.49 -15.28 -12.75
C VAL A 204 1.32 -15.05 -11.80
N LYS A 205 0.07 -15.13 -12.29
CA LYS A 205 -1.14 -15.02 -11.45
C LYS A 205 -1.18 -16.07 -10.35
N GLN A 206 -0.77 -17.30 -10.65
CA GLN A 206 -0.66 -18.37 -9.66
C GLN A 206 0.30 -17.99 -8.54
N THR A 207 1.48 -17.50 -8.91
CA THR A 207 2.57 -17.17 -7.97
C THR A 207 2.20 -15.99 -7.06
N ILE A 208 1.68 -14.91 -7.65
CA ILE A 208 1.46 -13.64 -6.95
C ILE A 208 0.09 -13.54 -6.27
N PHE A 209 -0.91 -14.31 -6.71
CA PHE A 209 -2.30 -14.16 -6.26
C PHE A 209 -2.98 -15.46 -5.88
N TYR A 210 -3.11 -16.45 -6.77
CA TYR A 210 -3.93 -17.64 -6.47
C TYR A 210 -3.34 -18.48 -5.34
N ARG A 211 -2.01 -18.63 -5.29
CA ARG A 211 -1.29 -19.31 -4.21
C ARG A 211 -1.57 -18.69 -2.83
N THR A 212 -1.78 -17.38 -2.79
CA THR A 212 -1.95 -16.60 -1.55
C THR A 212 -3.37 -16.02 -1.42
N ALA A 213 -4.34 -16.63 -2.09
CA ALA A 213 -5.71 -16.13 -2.13
C ALA A 213 -6.34 -16.06 -0.73
N SER A 214 -6.02 -17.01 0.16
CA SER A 214 -6.52 -17.03 1.54
C SER A 214 -5.98 -15.87 2.37
N GLU A 215 -4.70 -15.57 2.24
CA GLU A 215 -3.99 -14.45 2.87
C GLU A 215 -4.54 -13.12 2.39
N ILE A 216 -4.70 -12.97 1.07
CA ILE A 216 -5.28 -11.77 0.45
C ILE A 216 -6.72 -11.56 0.92
N GLN A 217 -7.53 -12.62 0.94
CA GLN A 217 -8.91 -12.54 1.44
C GLN A 217 -8.97 -12.17 2.92
N GLN A 218 -8.10 -12.77 3.74
CA GLN A 218 -8.03 -12.46 5.17
C GLN A 218 -7.60 -10.99 5.40
N PHE A 219 -6.62 -10.50 4.62
CA PHE A 219 -6.19 -9.11 4.62
C PHE A 219 -7.31 -8.15 4.19
N ALA A 220 -7.99 -8.44 3.08
CA ALA A 220 -9.12 -7.66 2.58
C ALA A 220 -10.25 -7.58 3.61
N ARG A 221 -10.61 -8.68 4.28
CA ARG A 221 -11.59 -8.67 5.39
C ARG A 221 -11.15 -7.74 6.52
N GLY A 222 -9.86 -7.74 6.85
CA GLY A 222 -9.31 -6.84 7.86
C GLY A 222 -9.44 -5.36 7.50
N MET A 223 -9.20 -5.00 6.23
CA MET A 223 -9.43 -3.65 5.74
C MET A 223 -10.92 -3.29 5.75
N ASP A 224 -11.79 -4.21 5.35
CA ASP A 224 -13.23 -4.00 5.30
C ASP A 224 -13.86 -3.84 6.71
N ASP A 225 -13.29 -4.50 7.73
CA ASP A 225 -13.64 -4.28 9.14
C ASP A 225 -13.52 -2.78 9.52
N VAL A 226 -12.60 -2.03 8.87
CA VAL A 226 -12.42 -0.59 9.02
C VAL A 226 -13.27 0.15 8.00
N CYS A 227 -14.54 0.35 8.33
CA CYS A 227 -15.46 1.22 7.58
C CYS A 227 -15.66 0.85 6.09
N GLY A 228 -15.46 -0.43 5.74
CA GLY A 228 -15.72 -0.96 4.40
C GLY A 228 -14.67 -0.60 3.36
N LEU A 229 -13.40 -0.43 3.75
CA LEU A 229 -12.36 0.07 2.85
C LEU A 229 -12.20 -0.77 1.57
N THR A 230 -12.20 -2.10 1.66
CA THR A 230 -12.10 -2.95 0.47
C THR A 230 -13.28 -2.75 -0.48
N THR A 231 -14.47 -2.54 0.06
CA THR A 231 -15.66 -2.25 -0.73
C THR A 231 -15.54 -0.92 -1.49
N GLU A 232 -14.97 0.12 -0.86
CA GLU A 232 -14.67 1.41 -1.54
C GLU A 232 -13.60 1.26 -2.62
N MET A 233 -12.54 0.49 -2.34
CA MET A 233 -11.48 0.21 -3.31
C MET A 233 -12.02 -0.52 -4.54
N LYS A 234 -12.89 -1.52 -4.37
CA LYS A 234 -13.51 -2.25 -5.48
C LYS A 234 -14.45 -1.40 -6.32
N ARG A 235 -15.01 -0.32 -5.77
CA ARG A 235 -15.88 0.60 -6.51
C ARG A 235 -15.09 1.43 -7.52
N ASP A 236 -13.93 1.95 -7.12
CA ASP A 236 -13.09 2.82 -7.94
C ASP A 236 -11.59 2.42 -7.89
N PRO A 237 -11.18 1.21 -8.34
CA PRO A 237 -9.85 0.67 -8.05
C PRO A 237 -8.68 1.56 -8.48
N TYR A 238 -8.74 2.13 -9.69
CA TYR A 238 -7.68 2.97 -10.24
C TYR A 238 -7.37 4.20 -9.39
N LYS A 239 -8.36 4.75 -8.67
CA LYS A 239 -8.14 5.93 -7.83
C LYS A 239 -7.39 5.61 -6.55
N TRP A 240 -7.55 4.38 -6.05
CA TRP A 240 -6.90 3.92 -4.82
C TRP A 240 -5.53 3.30 -5.08
N GLU A 241 -5.23 2.92 -6.33
CA GLU A 241 -4.02 2.19 -6.72
C GLU A 241 -2.73 2.83 -6.16
N ASP A 242 -2.56 4.14 -6.35
CA ASP A 242 -1.37 4.90 -5.94
C ASP A 242 -1.17 4.99 -4.41
N LEU A 243 -2.22 4.73 -3.62
CA LEU A 243 -2.09 4.65 -2.16
C LEU A 243 -1.52 3.30 -1.71
N PHE A 244 -1.73 2.24 -2.49
CA PHE A 244 -1.31 0.89 -2.13
C PHE A 244 -0.03 0.46 -2.85
N CYS A 245 0.16 0.95 -4.07
CA CYS A 245 1.30 0.64 -4.93
C CYS A 245 2.23 1.85 -4.99
N LYS A 246 3.55 1.62 -5.09
CA LYS A 246 4.47 2.73 -5.29
C LYS A 246 4.36 3.26 -6.72
N VAL A 247 4.18 4.57 -6.87
CA VAL A 247 4.27 5.24 -8.17
C VAL A 247 5.74 5.46 -8.51
N GLY A 248 6.13 5.07 -9.73
CA GLY A 248 7.53 4.99 -10.19
C GLY A 248 8.29 6.31 -10.36
N GLU A 249 7.78 7.45 -9.88
CA GLU A 249 8.52 8.71 -9.96
C GLU A 249 8.96 9.16 -8.57
N ALA A 250 10.29 9.14 -8.36
CA ALA A 250 10.89 9.87 -7.26
C ALA A 250 10.55 11.36 -7.41
N LEU A 251 10.14 12.00 -6.31
CA LEU A 251 9.92 13.44 -6.28
C LEU A 251 11.25 14.13 -6.57
N THR A 252 11.39 14.72 -7.76
CA THR A 252 12.60 15.46 -8.12
C THR A 252 12.61 16.81 -7.39
N LYS A 253 13.80 17.39 -7.23
CA LYS A 253 13.94 18.72 -6.62
C LYS A 253 13.13 19.76 -7.38
N GLU A 254 13.06 19.63 -8.69
CA GLU A 254 12.31 20.51 -9.60
C GLU A 254 10.81 20.42 -9.32
N LYS A 255 10.24 19.20 -9.30
CA LYS A 255 8.82 18.98 -8.97
C LYS A 255 8.48 19.44 -7.54
N PHE A 256 9.38 19.23 -6.59
CA PHE A 256 9.19 19.70 -5.21
C PHE A 256 9.16 21.24 -5.13
N LEU A 257 10.05 21.92 -5.85
CA LEU A 257 10.12 23.38 -5.87
C LEU A 257 8.95 24.01 -6.62
N GLU A 258 8.43 23.36 -7.66
CA GLU A 258 7.21 23.79 -8.37
C GLU A 258 5.97 23.80 -7.46
N GLU A 259 5.88 22.87 -6.51
CA GLU A 259 4.80 22.77 -5.52
C GLU A 259 4.97 23.71 -4.31
N CYS A 260 6.07 24.46 -4.26
CA CYS A 260 6.33 25.42 -3.19
C CYS A 260 5.90 26.82 -3.60
N GLU A 261 4.86 27.35 -2.94
CA GLU A 261 4.49 28.76 -3.08
C GLU A 261 5.25 29.65 -2.08
N ASP A 262 5.87 30.71 -2.60
CA ASP A 262 6.48 31.76 -1.78
C ASP A 262 5.41 32.62 -1.11
N LYS A 263 5.13 32.34 0.16
CA LYS A 263 4.26 33.18 0.99
C LYS A 263 5.09 34.21 1.73
N TRP A 264 5.13 35.41 1.17
CA TRP A 264 5.76 36.52 1.84
C TRP A 264 4.84 37.18 2.87
N SER A 265 5.44 37.71 3.94
CA SER A 265 4.75 38.65 4.82
C SER A 265 4.31 39.89 4.06
N VAL A 266 3.25 40.56 4.55
CA VAL A 266 2.73 41.82 3.99
C VAL A 266 3.85 42.86 3.84
N GLU A 267 3.85 43.56 2.71
CA GLU A 267 4.84 44.58 2.36
C GLU A 267 4.89 45.69 3.43
N GLY A 268 6.09 46.06 3.90
CA GLY A 268 6.29 47.01 5.00
C GLY A 268 6.32 46.42 6.42
N SER A 269 6.13 45.10 6.58
CA SER A 269 6.31 44.42 7.87
C SER A 269 7.78 44.34 8.29
N ASN A 270 8.08 44.50 9.59
CA ASN A 270 9.41 44.20 10.16
C ASN A 270 9.87 42.74 9.93
N ARG A 271 8.94 41.85 9.55
CA ARG A 271 9.24 40.47 9.13
C ARG A 271 9.62 40.37 7.66
N ARG A 272 9.06 41.22 6.80
CA ARG A 272 9.36 41.25 5.35
C ARG A 272 10.82 41.62 5.09
N GLY A 273 11.31 42.68 5.75
CA GLY A 273 12.71 43.07 5.67
C GLY A 273 13.70 42.05 6.25
N ARG A 274 13.25 41.10 7.08
CA ARG A 274 14.08 39.96 7.54
C ARG A 274 14.00 38.77 6.60
N GLU A 275 12.84 38.50 6.01
CA GLU A 275 12.61 37.45 5.02
C GLU A 275 13.37 37.71 3.71
N GLU A 276 13.58 38.98 3.34
CA GLU A 276 14.40 39.38 2.18
C GLU A 276 15.90 39.20 2.41
N VAL A 277 16.36 39.29 3.67
CA VAL A 277 17.76 39.07 4.07
C VAL A 277 18.04 37.59 4.38
N GLN A 278 17.02 36.83 4.80
CA GLN A 278 17.11 35.44 5.22
C GLN A 278 16.29 34.55 4.28
N ASN A 279 16.98 33.94 3.32
CA ASN A 279 16.43 33.12 2.24
C ASN A 279 15.29 32.17 2.70
N MET A 280 14.05 32.53 2.30
CA MET A 280 12.77 31.81 2.31
C MET A 280 12.30 31.03 3.55
N ARG A 281 11.02 31.22 3.89
CA ARG A 281 10.17 30.24 4.58
C ARG A 281 9.37 29.45 3.54
N LEU A 282 9.79 28.22 3.24
CA LEU A 282 9.00 27.29 2.45
C LEU A 282 7.84 26.75 3.30
N ASN A 283 6.62 26.88 2.81
CA ASN A 283 5.43 26.33 3.46
C ASN A 283 4.90 25.19 2.57
N CYS A 284 5.37 23.95 2.78
CA CYS A 284 4.88 22.81 2.02
C CYS A 284 3.45 22.43 2.44
N SER A 285 2.56 22.33 1.46
CA SER A 285 1.18 21.82 1.59
C SER A 285 1.11 20.30 1.85
N PHE A 286 2.24 19.59 1.94
CA PHE A 286 2.32 18.16 2.22
C PHE A 286 1.84 17.81 3.64
N ARG A 287 0.52 17.76 3.83
CA ARG A 287 -0.09 17.22 5.06
C ARG A 287 -0.12 15.69 5.11
N THR A 288 0.26 14.96 4.06
CA THR A 288 0.07 13.50 4.04
C THR A 288 1.03 12.63 3.21
N LEU A 289 2.15 13.11 2.68
CA LEU A 289 3.13 12.22 2.02
C LEU A 289 4.55 12.55 2.49
N ARG A 290 5.02 11.82 3.51
CA ARG A 290 6.47 11.62 3.71
C ARG A 290 6.84 10.32 3.02
N CYS A 291 7.44 10.44 1.84
CA CYS A 291 8.06 9.33 1.14
C CYS A 291 9.26 8.80 1.97
N CYS A 292 9.42 7.47 2.00
CA CYS A 292 10.41 6.73 2.79
C CYS A 292 11.88 6.92 2.36
N SER A 293 12.21 7.97 1.61
CA SER A 293 13.58 8.19 1.09
C SER A 293 13.99 9.66 1.08
N CYS A 294 13.65 10.42 2.13
CA CYS A 294 14.27 11.75 2.30
C CYS A 294 15.67 11.59 2.89
N GLU A 295 16.69 11.60 2.04
CA GLU A 295 17.96 12.20 2.44
C GLU A 295 17.68 13.60 2.96
N VAL A 296 18.22 13.93 4.13
CA VAL A 296 18.10 15.26 4.72
C VAL A 296 18.94 16.21 3.88
N TRP A 297 18.33 16.84 2.88
CA TRP A 297 18.96 17.91 2.10
C TRP A 297 19.30 19.07 3.04
N ARG A 298 20.58 19.41 3.12
CA ARG A 298 21.08 20.49 3.97
C ARG A 298 20.86 21.83 3.27
N PRO A 299 20.77 22.95 4.02
CA PRO A 299 20.70 24.29 3.43
C PRO A 299 21.81 24.61 2.40
N SER A 300 22.95 23.92 2.49
CA SER A 300 24.05 24.01 1.51
C SER A 300 23.67 23.56 0.09
N ASP A 301 22.62 22.74 -0.05
CA ASP A 301 22.23 22.12 -1.33
C ASP A 301 21.37 23.08 -2.20
N PHE A 302 21.04 24.25 -1.66
CA PHE A 302 20.27 25.31 -2.32
C PHE A 302 21.15 26.49 -2.80
N HIS A 303 22.45 26.47 -2.53
CA HIS A 303 23.37 27.50 -3.06
C HIS A 303 24.07 27.03 -4.32
N LYS A 304 23.44 27.30 -5.46
CA LYS A 304 24.09 27.66 -6.74
C LYS A 304 23.03 28.19 -7.71
N ARG A 305 22.80 29.50 -7.66
CA ARG A 305 22.42 30.30 -8.83
C ARG A 305 23.29 31.55 -8.79
N SER A 306 24.35 31.54 -9.59
CA SER A 306 24.93 32.74 -10.19
C SER A 306 24.03 33.20 -11.32
#